data_AF-A0A0G0MK18-F1
#
_entry.id   AF-A0A0G0MK18-F1
#
_cell.length_a   1.000
_cell.length_b   1.000
_cell.length_c   1.000
_cell.angle_alpha   90.00
_cell.angle_beta   90.00
_cell.angle_gamma   90.00
#
_symmetry.space_group_name_H-M   'P 1'
#
loop_
_entity.id
_entity.type
_entity.pdbx_description
1 polymer ?
#
loop_
_entity_poly.entity_id
_entity_poly.type
_entity_poly.pdbx_seq_one_letter_code
_entity_poly.pdbx_strand_id
1 'polypeptide(L)'
;MRCIIALTTIILCISLNSQITVTENDREYSLKYDIDSASYRVLRFSRGFEDSLFTYLNYSRSKKADGFEKEMKILDTLFGKSIGKIALDLRSVSIGYPLEFDDIMPKYIKTFIDSKQWSDHVKAKGRELDYKLMRKVILEGGIFDSFLSLLKKYGYEVKEISTEKHGFVLKEDLKKYGYQGDEIIPVPFMLYWKVERVKIVK
;
A
#
# COMPACT_ATOMS: atom_id res chain seq x y z
N MET A 1 29.89 -40.10 44.76
CA MET A 1 30.24 -39.60 43.41
C MET A 1 28.95 -39.59 42.58
N ARG A 2 28.29 -38.43 42.43
CA ARG A 2 26.97 -38.30 41.79
C ARG A 2 27.18 -37.75 40.38
N CYS A 3 26.96 -38.57 39.35
CA CYS A 3 26.93 -38.12 37.96
C CYS A 3 25.61 -37.40 37.70
N ILE A 4 25.69 -36.11 37.39
CA ILE A 4 24.57 -35.33 36.88
C ILE A 4 24.54 -35.53 35.36
N ILE A 5 23.48 -36.18 34.86
CA ILE A 5 23.20 -36.29 33.43
C ILE A 5 22.56 -34.96 33.02
N ALA A 6 23.31 -34.15 32.28
CA ALA A 6 22.78 -32.93 31.67
C ALA A 6 21.95 -33.33 30.43
N LEU A 7 20.63 -33.18 30.54
CA LEU A 7 19.68 -33.35 29.46
C LEU A 7 19.75 -32.11 28.56
N THR A 8 20.48 -32.15 27.45
CA THR A 8 20.47 -31.08 26.45
C THR A 8 19.18 -31.14 25.64
N THR A 9 18.24 -30.26 25.96
CA THR A 9 17.06 -29.99 25.14
C THR A 9 17.50 -29.35 23.83
N ILE A 10 17.44 -30.10 22.73
CA ILE A 10 17.60 -29.55 21.38
C ILE A 10 16.32 -28.76 21.08
N ILE A 11 16.40 -27.43 21.18
CA ILE A 11 15.37 -26.53 20.64
C ILE A 11 15.54 -26.58 19.12
N LEU A 12 14.69 -27.38 18.46
CA LEU A 12 14.55 -27.39 17.02
C LEU A 12 13.87 -26.07 16.61
N CYS A 13 14.66 -25.01 16.39
CA CYS A 13 14.18 -23.81 15.73
C CYS A 13 13.82 -24.17 14.28
N ILE A 14 12.57 -24.55 14.04
CA ILE A 14 12.02 -24.64 12.68
C ILE A 14 11.92 -23.20 12.19
N SER A 15 12.97 -22.71 11.53
CA SER A 15 12.88 -21.48 10.75
C SER A 15 11.92 -21.78 9.60
N LEU A 16 10.64 -21.41 9.77
CA LEU A 16 9.70 -21.21 8.66
C LEU A 16 10.25 -20.07 7.81
N ASN A 17 11.21 -20.38 6.95
CA ASN A 17 11.61 -19.49 5.87
C ASN A 17 10.41 -19.43 4.92
N SER A 18 9.57 -18.43 5.08
CA SER A 18 8.53 -18.06 4.13
C SER A 18 9.12 -18.07 2.71
N GLN A 19 8.61 -18.95 1.86
CA GLN A 19 9.11 -19.12 0.50
C GLN A 19 8.47 -18.07 -0.40
N ILE A 20 9.30 -17.37 -1.18
CA ILE A 20 8.80 -16.48 -2.24
C ILE A 20 8.71 -17.31 -3.52
N THR A 21 7.51 -17.43 -4.05
CA THR A 21 7.26 -18.05 -5.36
C THR A 21 7.32 -16.99 -6.43
N VAL A 22 8.07 -17.24 -7.50
CA VAL A 22 8.18 -16.34 -8.65
C VAL A 22 7.36 -16.89 -9.81
N THR A 23 6.61 -16.03 -10.48
CA THR A 23 5.91 -16.35 -11.74
C THR A 23 6.31 -15.31 -12.77
N GLU A 24 6.77 -15.77 -13.93
CA GLU A 24 7.22 -14.90 -15.01
C GLU A 24 6.66 -15.38 -16.34
N ASN A 25 6.21 -14.43 -17.16
CA ASN A 25 5.90 -14.60 -18.57
C ASN A 25 6.18 -13.29 -19.32
N ASP A 26 5.90 -13.27 -20.62
CA ASP A 26 6.19 -12.12 -21.48
C ASP A 26 5.54 -10.81 -21.03
N ARG A 27 4.53 -10.82 -20.17
CA ARG A 27 3.79 -9.62 -19.73
C ARG A 27 3.76 -9.40 -18.25
N GLU A 28 4.14 -10.39 -17.46
CA GLU A 28 3.99 -10.38 -16.02
C GLU A 28 5.24 -10.95 -15.35
N TYR A 29 5.70 -10.24 -14.32
CA TYR A 29 6.65 -10.76 -13.35
C TYR A 29 6.06 -10.58 -11.96
N SER A 30 5.88 -11.67 -11.22
CA SER A 30 5.13 -11.69 -9.97
C SER A 30 5.90 -12.41 -8.88
N LEU A 31 5.96 -11.82 -7.70
CA LEU A 31 6.50 -12.43 -6.49
C LEU A 31 5.38 -12.65 -5.49
N LYS A 32 5.10 -13.91 -5.16
CA LYS A 32 4.15 -14.30 -4.13
C LYS A 32 4.89 -14.68 -2.85
N TYR A 33 4.54 -14.01 -1.75
CA TYR A 33 5.03 -14.28 -0.40
C TYR A 33 3.94 -14.96 0.42
N ASP A 34 4.11 -16.26 0.69
CA ASP A 34 3.21 -17.01 1.56
C ASP A 34 3.59 -16.77 3.03
N ILE A 35 2.67 -16.20 3.81
CA ILE A 35 2.84 -15.92 5.25
C ILE A 35 2.45 -17.16 6.05
N ASP A 36 1.29 -17.74 5.71
CA ASP A 36 0.75 -18.97 6.26
C ASP A 36 -0.11 -19.68 5.20
N SER A 37 -0.75 -20.80 5.57
CA SER A 37 -1.56 -21.60 4.63
C SER A 37 -2.76 -20.88 4.03
N ALA A 38 -3.20 -19.75 4.62
CA ALA A 38 -4.37 -18.99 4.21
C ALA A 38 -4.08 -17.51 3.87
N SER A 39 -2.85 -17.03 4.10
CA SER A 39 -2.45 -15.63 3.95
C SER A 39 -1.24 -15.49 3.03
N TYR A 40 -1.38 -14.69 1.99
CA TYR A 40 -0.29 -14.38 1.07
C TYR A 40 -0.29 -12.90 0.66
N ARG A 41 0.84 -12.47 0.10
CA ARG A 41 1.05 -11.15 -0.53
C ARG A 41 1.60 -11.36 -1.93
N VAL A 42 1.15 -10.57 -2.89
CA VAL A 42 1.63 -10.65 -4.28
C VAL A 42 2.08 -9.26 -4.71
N LEU A 43 3.33 -9.18 -5.16
CA LEU A 43 3.84 -8.04 -5.90
C LEU A 43 3.92 -8.42 -7.38
N ARG A 44 3.09 -7.80 -8.20
CA ARG A 44 3.01 -8.02 -9.64
C ARG A 44 3.52 -6.81 -10.39
N PHE A 45 4.41 -7.05 -11.33
CA PHE A 45 4.82 -6.12 -12.37
C PHE A 45 4.16 -6.55 -13.67
N SER A 46 3.58 -5.61 -14.41
CA SER A 46 3.07 -5.88 -15.76
C SER A 46 3.45 -4.81 -16.79
N ARG A 47 3.41 -5.19 -18.06
CA ARG A 47 3.65 -4.31 -19.21
C ARG A 47 2.53 -4.40 -20.24
N GLY A 48 2.32 -3.31 -20.98
CA GLY A 48 1.42 -3.31 -22.14
C GLY A 48 1.93 -4.22 -23.26
N PHE A 49 1.08 -4.46 -24.26
CA PHE A 49 1.45 -5.28 -25.43
C PHE A 49 2.64 -4.74 -26.21
N GLU A 50 2.77 -3.40 -26.26
CA GLU A 50 3.80 -2.69 -27.03
C GLU A 50 4.96 -2.21 -26.15
N ASP A 51 4.84 -2.34 -24.82
CA ASP A 51 5.88 -1.88 -23.91
C ASP A 51 6.96 -2.97 -23.79
N SER A 52 8.22 -2.59 -24.01
CA SER A 52 9.37 -3.47 -23.75
C SER A 52 9.72 -3.54 -22.26
N LEU A 53 9.26 -2.57 -21.46
CA LEU A 53 9.56 -2.41 -20.04
C LEU A 53 8.31 -2.65 -19.19
N PHE A 54 8.48 -3.10 -17.96
CA PHE A 54 7.40 -3.18 -16.97
C PHE A 54 7.00 -1.79 -16.51
N THR A 55 5.73 -1.42 -16.76
CA THR A 55 5.18 -0.07 -16.56
C THR A 55 4.15 0.01 -15.45
N TYR A 56 3.66 -1.12 -14.95
CA TYR A 56 2.63 -1.19 -13.91
C TYR A 56 3.11 -2.04 -12.74
N LEU A 57 2.85 -1.58 -11.52
CA LEU A 57 3.06 -2.33 -10.29
C LEU A 57 1.72 -2.47 -9.55
N ASN A 58 1.38 -3.69 -9.15
CA ASN A 58 0.24 -3.97 -8.28
C ASN A 58 0.71 -4.77 -7.06
N TYR A 59 0.37 -4.29 -5.87
CA TYR A 59 0.52 -5.03 -4.63
C TYR A 59 -0.85 -5.44 -4.11
N SER A 60 -1.05 -6.75 -3.90
CA SER A 60 -2.31 -7.34 -3.47
C SER A 60 -2.12 -8.36 -2.35
N ARG A 61 -3.21 -8.66 -1.64
CA ARG A 61 -3.25 -9.47 -0.43
C ARG A 61 -4.45 -10.40 -0.46
N SER A 62 -4.32 -11.60 0.12
CA SER A 62 -5.46 -12.53 0.25
C SER A 62 -6.38 -12.24 1.44
N LYS A 63 -5.87 -11.54 2.45
CA LYS A 63 -6.59 -11.16 3.67
C LYS A 63 -6.22 -9.73 4.05
N LYS A 64 -7.01 -9.13 4.96
CA LYS A 64 -6.74 -7.79 5.51
C LYS A 64 -5.30 -7.72 6.05
N ALA A 65 -4.71 -6.54 5.90
CA ALA A 65 -3.37 -6.25 6.37
C ALA A 65 -3.30 -6.21 7.91
N ASP A 66 -2.16 -6.61 8.46
CA ASP A 66 -1.84 -6.46 9.89
C ASP A 66 -1.44 -5.00 10.24
N GLY A 67 -1.47 -4.10 9.26
CA GLY A 67 -1.08 -2.69 9.36
C GLY A 67 -0.24 -2.25 8.16
N PHE A 68 -0.46 -1.02 7.69
CA PHE A 68 0.19 -0.44 6.51
C PHE A 68 1.71 -0.46 6.59
N GLU A 69 2.30 -0.12 7.74
CA GLU A 69 3.75 -0.11 7.92
C GLU A 69 4.38 -1.51 7.78
N LYS A 70 3.69 -2.55 8.25
CA LYS A 70 4.15 -3.92 8.09
C LYS A 70 4.07 -4.34 6.62
N GLU A 71 3.02 -3.95 5.93
CA GLU A 71 2.87 -4.19 4.49
C GLU A 71 3.95 -3.48 3.67
N MET A 72 4.36 -2.26 4.06
CA MET A 72 5.45 -1.55 3.39
C MET A 72 6.79 -2.29 3.50
N LYS A 73 7.08 -2.95 4.63
CA LYS A 73 8.29 -3.78 4.78
C LYS A 73 8.26 -5.02 3.88
N ILE A 74 7.10 -5.65 3.72
CA ILE A 74 6.93 -6.79 2.81
C ILE A 74 7.08 -6.32 1.37
N LEU A 75 6.42 -5.21 1.00
CA LEU A 75 6.54 -4.59 -0.31
C LEU A 75 8.00 -4.26 -0.64
N ASP A 76 8.74 -3.68 0.30
CA ASP A 76 10.17 -3.37 0.16
C ASP A 76 11.00 -4.63 -0.11
N THR A 77 10.72 -5.70 0.62
CA THR A 77 11.40 -7.00 0.43
C THR A 77 11.14 -7.57 -0.97
N LEU A 78 9.89 -7.54 -1.43
CA LEU A 78 9.51 -8.07 -2.73
C LEU A 78 10.04 -7.21 -3.88
N PHE A 79 9.94 -5.89 -3.77
CA PHE A 79 10.46 -4.96 -4.77
C PHE A 79 11.98 -5.12 -4.86
N GLY A 80 12.69 -5.14 -3.73
CA GLY A 80 14.13 -5.39 -3.70
C GLY A 80 14.56 -6.66 -4.42
N LYS A 81 13.78 -7.74 -4.34
CA LYS A 81 14.04 -9.01 -5.05
C LYS A 81 13.78 -8.96 -6.55
N SER A 82 13.00 -7.99 -7.04
CA SER A 82 12.78 -7.76 -8.48
C SER A 82 13.89 -6.95 -9.13
N ILE A 83 14.67 -6.18 -8.35
CA ILE A 83 15.72 -5.32 -8.88
C ILE A 83 16.79 -6.15 -9.59
N GLY A 84 17.11 -5.75 -10.83
CA GLY A 84 18.06 -6.46 -11.69
C GLY A 84 17.52 -7.75 -12.30
N LYS A 85 16.27 -8.15 -12.01
CA LYS A 85 15.59 -9.28 -12.65
C LYS A 85 14.74 -8.84 -13.84
N ILE A 86 14.16 -7.65 -13.75
CA ILE A 86 13.30 -7.08 -14.79
C ILE A 86 13.69 -5.64 -15.10
N ALA A 87 13.43 -5.22 -16.33
CA ALA A 87 13.60 -3.84 -16.75
C ALA A 87 12.32 -3.04 -16.45
N LEU A 88 12.47 -1.96 -15.68
CA LEU A 88 11.35 -1.17 -15.15
C LEU A 88 11.32 0.24 -15.73
N ASP A 89 10.13 0.70 -16.08
CA ASP A 89 9.78 2.10 -16.30
C ASP A 89 8.37 2.32 -15.75
N LEU A 90 8.23 2.21 -14.42
CA LEU A 90 6.91 2.29 -13.79
C LEU A 90 6.26 3.64 -14.11
N ARG A 91 5.01 3.56 -14.57
CA ARG A 91 4.12 4.69 -14.87
C ARG A 91 2.94 4.74 -13.91
N SER A 92 2.55 3.59 -13.37
CA SER A 92 1.44 3.50 -12.40
C SER A 92 1.68 2.40 -11.38
N VAL A 93 1.32 2.69 -10.14
CA VAL A 93 1.44 1.80 -8.99
C VAL A 93 0.11 1.73 -8.25
N SER A 94 -0.28 0.55 -7.77
CA SER A 94 -1.39 0.38 -6.84
C SER A 94 -1.02 -0.54 -5.70
N ILE A 95 -1.39 -0.16 -4.47
CA ILE A 95 -1.09 -0.91 -3.24
C ILE A 95 -2.33 -1.20 -2.36
N GLY A 96 -3.52 -0.98 -2.93
CA GLY A 96 -4.79 -0.95 -2.21
C GLY A 96 -5.27 0.47 -1.92
N TYR A 97 -6.24 0.59 -1.02
CA TYR A 97 -6.94 1.83 -0.67
C TYR A 97 -7.17 1.93 0.84
N PRO A 98 -7.54 3.11 1.39
CA PRO A 98 -7.52 3.36 2.84
C PRO A 98 -8.21 2.30 3.70
N LEU A 99 -9.39 1.81 3.28
CA LEU A 99 -10.19 0.84 4.04
C LEU A 99 -9.54 -0.55 4.18
N GLU A 100 -8.51 -0.85 3.39
CA GLU A 100 -7.78 -2.11 3.50
C GLU A 100 -6.76 -2.13 4.64
N PHE A 101 -6.52 -0.97 5.27
CA PHE A 101 -5.50 -0.77 6.30
C PHE A 101 -6.09 -0.11 7.54
N ASP A 102 -6.24 -0.88 8.61
CA ASP A 102 -6.91 -0.43 9.83
C ASP A 102 -6.19 0.76 10.51
N ASP A 103 -4.87 0.87 10.35
CA ASP A 103 -4.03 1.96 10.86
C ASP A 103 -3.99 3.21 9.97
N ILE A 104 -4.37 3.11 8.69
CA ILE A 104 -4.48 4.25 7.79
C ILE A 104 -5.79 4.99 7.98
N MET A 105 -6.89 4.28 8.24
CA MET A 105 -8.21 4.91 8.34
C MET A 105 -8.31 6.04 9.37
N PRO A 106 -7.78 5.91 10.61
CA PRO A 106 -7.76 7.02 11.56
C PRO A 106 -7.02 8.25 11.04
N LYS A 107 -5.83 8.04 10.44
CA LYS A 107 -4.99 9.11 9.87
C LYS A 107 -5.70 9.77 8.69
N TYR A 108 -6.35 8.97 7.85
CA TYR A 108 -7.12 9.42 6.70
C TYR A 108 -8.29 10.31 7.14
N ILE A 109 -9.11 9.85 8.09
CA ILE A 109 -10.24 10.64 8.62
C ILE A 109 -9.75 11.96 9.20
N LYS A 110 -8.72 11.90 10.07
CA LYS A 110 -8.14 13.10 10.70
C LYS A 110 -7.65 14.11 9.67
N THR A 111 -6.98 13.65 8.61
CA THR A 111 -6.47 14.50 7.53
C THR A 111 -7.60 15.27 6.83
N PHE A 112 -8.74 14.62 6.58
CA PHE A 112 -9.88 15.28 5.95
C PHE A 112 -10.59 16.26 6.89
N ILE A 113 -10.69 15.93 8.18
CA ILE A 113 -11.25 16.83 9.20
C ILE A 113 -10.40 18.08 9.38
N ASP A 114 -9.08 17.92 9.44
CA ASP A 114 -8.14 19.02 9.65
C ASP A 114 -7.95 19.88 8.38
N SER A 115 -8.36 19.37 7.21
CA SER A 115 -8.29 20.10 5.95
C SER A 115 -9.35 21.20 5.91
N LYS A 116 -8.89 22.45 6.12
CA LYS A 116 -9.76 23.63 5.96
C LYS A 116 -10.47 23.65 4.60
N GLN A 117 -9.75 23.32 3.53
CA GLN A 117 -10.32 23.31 2.17
C GLN A 117 -11.46 22.29 2.05
N TRP A 118 -11.29 21.10 2.65
CA TRP A 118 -12.35 20.10 2.68
C TRP A 118 -13.53 20.52 3.55
N SER A 119 -13.27 21.07 4.74
CA SER A 119 -14.31 21.59 5.62
C SER A 119 -15.15 22.68 4.94
N ASP A 120 -14.51 23.62 4.25
CA ASP A 120 -15.17 24.68 3.50
C ASP A 120 -16.00 24.12 2.34
N HIS A 121 -15.48 23.12 1.62
CA HIS A 121 -16.23 22.40 0.58
C HIS A 121 -17.47 21.72 1.14
N VAL A 122 -17.35 20.97 2.24
CA VAL A 122 -18.49 20.28 2.88
C VAL A 122 -19.55 21.27 3.36
N LYS A 123 -19.17 22.41 3.93
CA LYS A 123 -20.11 23.46 4.35
C LYS A 123 -20.89 24.04 3.16
N ALA A 124 -20.25 24.20 2.01
CA ALA A 124 -20.86 24.80 0.83
C ALA A 124 -21.63 23.80 -0.04
N LYS A 125 -21.19 22.54 -0.10
CA LYS A 125 -21.62 21.53 -1.09
C LYS A 125 -22.11 20.22 -0.48
N GLY A 126 -22.02 20.05 0.84
CA GLY A 126 -22.44 18.84 1.53
C GLY A 126 -21.64 17.61 1.08
N ARG A 127 -22.34 16.63 0.50
CA ARG A 127 -21.78 15.32 0.06
C ARG A 127 -21.34 15.30 -1.40
N GLU A 128 -21.28 16.44 -2.08
CA GLU A 128 -20.72 16.47 -3.44
C GLU A 128 -19.23 16.09 -3.42
N LEU A 129 -18.78 15.24 -4.33
CA LEU A 129 -17.39 14.80 -4.40
C LEU A 129 -16.55 15.76 -5.27
N ASP A 130 -15.54 16.39 -4.68
CA ASP A 130 -14.49 17.09 -5.43
C ASP A 130 -13.24 16.21 -5.52
N TYR A 131 -13.11 15.46 -6.61
CA TYR A 131 -11.98 14.55 -6.83
C TYR A 131 -10.64 15.25 -6.87
N LYS A 132 -10.56 16.51 -7.32
CA LYS A 132 -9.29 17.25 -7.38
C LYS A 132 -8.85 17.62 -5.96
N LEU A 133 -9.78 18.13 -5.16
CA LEU A 133 -9.53 18.45 -3.76
C LEU A 133 -9.21 17.20 -2.94
N MET A 134 -9.97 16.12 -3.10
CA MET A 134 -9.70 14.85 -2.41
C MET A 134 -8.26 14.36 -2.66
N ARG A 135 -7.84 14.33 -3.92
CA ARG A 135 -6.46 13.92 -4.29
C ARG A 135 -5.41 14.82 -3.68
N LYS A 136 -5.65 16.13 -3.66
CA LYS A 136 -4.78 17.11 -3.00
C LYS A 136 -4.66 16.84 -1.50
N VAL A 137 -5.78 16.67 -0.80
CA VAL A 137 -5.80 16.37 0.64
C VAL A 137 -5.07 15.06 0.96
N ILE A 138 -5.24 14.03 0.14
CA ILE A 138 -4.55 12.75 0.30
C ILE A 138 -3.02 12.90 0.18
N LEU A 139 -2.57 13.63 -0.85
CA LEU A 139 -1.14 13.83 -1.12
C LEU A 139 -0.47 14.72 -0.06
N GLU A 140 -1.11 15.83 0.32
CA GLU A 140 -0.54 16.79 1.27
C GLU A 140 -0.63 16.32 2.72
N GLY A 141 -1.60 15.46 3.05
CA GLY A 141 -1.81 14.96 4.41
C GLY A 141 -0.83 13.90 4.90
N GLY A 142 0.14 13.52 4.06
CA GLY A 142 1.16 12.53 4.39
C GLY A 142 0.61 11.15 4.77
N ILE A 143 -0.63 10.82 4.40
CA ILE A 143 -1.30 9.57 4.82
C ILE A 143 -0.45 8.35 4.44
N PHE A 144 0.18 8.39 3.27
CA PHE A 144 0.92 7.29 2.66
C PHE A 144 2.46 7.53 2.62
N ASP A 145 3.02 8.35 3.51
CA ASP A 145 4.44 8.76 3.47
C ASP A 145 5.44 7.60 3.38
N SER A 146 5.19 6.50 4.08
CA SER A 146 6.07 5.32 4.06
C SER A 146 6.09 4.65 2.68
N PHE A 147 4.96 4.66 1.97
CA PHE A 147 4.90 4.21 0.57
C PHE A 147 5.60 5.18 -0.38
N LEU A 148 5.41 6.49 -0.20
CA LEU A 148 6.10 7.51 -0.99
C LEU A 148 7.63 7.42 -0.82
N SER A 149 8.08 7.19 0.42
CA SER A 149 9.49 6.99 0.76
C SER A 149 10.05 5.72 0.13
N LEU A 150 9.27 4.64 0.10
CA LEU A 150 9.62 3.39 -0.57
C LEU A 150 9.77 3.59 -2.08
N LEU A 151 8.84 4.28 -2.74
CA LEU A 151 8.96 4.59 -4.17
C LEU A 151 10.23 5.39 -4.46
N LYS A 152 10.51 6.41 -3.63
CA LYS A 152 11.72 7.22 -3.75
C LYS A 152 13.00 6.40 -3.59
N LYS A 153 13.03 5.45 -2.65
CA LYS A 153 14.14 4.48 -2.50
C LYS A 153 14.42 3.71 -3.79
N TYR A 154 13.38 3.40 -4.57
CA TYR A 154 13.50 2.71 -5.86
C TYR A 154 13.60 3.65 -7.08
N GLY A 155 13.83 4.95 -6.84
CA GLY A 155 14.06 5.92 -7.90
C GLY A 155 12.80 6.42 -8.60
N TYR A 156 11.64 6.33 -7.95
CA TYR A 156 10.37 6.83 -8.45
C TYR A 156 9.81 7.95 -7.58
N GLU A 157 9.12 8.89 -8.21
CA GLU A 157 8.32 9.90 -7.51
C GLU A 157 6.87 9.86 -7.98
N VAL A 158 5.95 10.20 -7.09
CA VAL A 158 4.52 10.32 -7.41
C VAL A 158 4.25 11.68 -8.03
N LYS A 159 3.55 11.69 -9.16
CA LYS A 159 3.10 12.93 -9.83
C LYS A 159 1.65 13.24 -9.60
N GLU A 160 0.82 12.20 -9.61
CA GLU A 160 -0.60 12.36 -9.36
C GLU A 160 -1.20 11.07 -8.81
N ILE A 161 -2.38 11.23 -8.24
CA ILE A 161 -3.25 10.12 -7.89
C ILE A 161 -4.42 10.12 -8.87
N SER A 162 -4.86 8.93 -9.25
CA SER A 162 -6.14 8.71 -9.90
C SER A 162 -6.96 7.69 -9.12
N THR A 163 -8.27 7.81 -9.24
CA THR A 163 -9.26 7.14 -8.39
C THR A 163 -10.47 6.80 -9.25
N GLU A 164 -11.01 5.59 -9.13
CA GLU A 164 -12.12 5.15 -10.01
C GLU A 164 -13.48 5.17 -9.30
N LYS A 165 -13.54 4.69 -8.06
CA LYS A 165 -14.80 4.52 -7.30
C LYS A 165 -14.67 5.17 -5.94
N HIS A 166 -15.77 5.76 -5.46
CA HIS A 166 -15.80 6.52 -4.22
C HIS A 166 -17.06 6.24 -3.42
N GLY A 167 -16.93 6.35 -2.10
CA GLY A 167 -18.03 6.38 -1.16
C GLY A 167 -17.72 7.34 -0.02
N PHE A 168 -18.39 7.15 1.09
CA PHE A 168 -18.13 7.86 2.34
C PHE A 168 -17.82 6.85 3.43
N VAL A 169 -17.01 7.25 4.40
CA VAL A 169 -16.80 6.47 5.61
C VAL A 169 -18.15 6.30 6.31
N LEU A 170 -18.46 5.07 6.73
CA LEU A 170 -19.73 4.77 7.38
C LEU A 170 -19.76 5.37 8.79
N LYS A 171 -20.97 5.64 9.28
CA LYS A 171 -21.20 6.18 10.63
C LYS A 171 -20.59 5.28 11.71
N GLU A 172 -20.72 3.97 11.53
CA GLU A 172 -20.22 2.95 12.44
C GLU A 172 -18.68 2.97 12.50
N ASP A 173 -18.03 3.16 11.34
CA ASP A 173 -16.57 3.26 11.25
C ASP A 173 -16.07 4.57 11.86
N LEU A 174 -16.72 5.69 11.60
CA LEU A 174 -16.40 6.97 12.25
C LEU A 174 -16.48 6.85 13.78
N LYS A 175 -17.57 6.27 14.30
CA LYS A 175 -17.73 6.03 15.74
C LYS A 175 -16.67 5.09 16.32
N LYS A 176 -16.31 4.02 15.59
CA LYS A 176 -15.23 3.10 15.98
C LYS A 176 -13.91 3.84 16.23
N TYR A 177 -13.65 4.93 15.48
CA TYR A 177 -12.44 5.75 15.62
C TYR A 177 -12.60 6.98 16.53
N GLY A 178 -13.70 7.08 17.29
CA GLY A 178 -13.91 8.14 18.28
C GLY A 178 -14.55 9.43 17.74
N TYR A 179 -15.09 9.39 16.52
CA TYR A 179 -15.79 10.52 15.89
C TYR A 179 -17.31 10.46 16.13
N GLN A 180 -18.03 11.55 15.83
CA GLN A 180 -19.46 11.67 16.11
C GLN A 180 -20.31 10.80 15.17
N GLY A 181 -19.81 10.54 13.96
CA GLY A 181 -20.44 9.72 12.94
C GLY A 181 -21.29 10.51 11.94
N ASP A 182 -21.27 11.84 12.00
CA ASP A 182 -21.88 12.74 11.03
C ASP A 182 -20.84 13.40 10.10
N GLU A 183 -19.55 13.13 10.31
CA GLU A 183 -18.47 13.65 9.47
C GLU A 183 -18.60 13.15 8.02
N ILE A 184 -18.46 14.06 7.05
CA ILE A 184 -18.51 13.73 5.63
C ILE A 184 -17.08 13.52 5.14
N ILE A 185 -16.63 12.26 5.21
CA ILE A 185 -15.28 11.85 4.83
C ILE A 185 -15.36 10.98 3.58
N PRO A 186 -14.86 11.44 2.42
CA PRO A 186 -14.95 10.68 1.18
C PRO A 186 -13.85 9.64 1.17
N VAL A 187 -14.12 8.44 0.65
CA VAL A 187 -13.13 7.37 0.59
C VAL A 187 -13.07 6.76 -0.81
N PRO A 188 -11.89 6.72 -1.45
CA PRO A 188 -11.72 6.00 -2.70
C PRO A 188 -11.65 4.50 -2.42
N PHE A 189 -12.30 3.70 -3.27
CA PHE A 189 -12.21 2.24 -3.26
C PHE A 189 -11.08 1.71 -4.13
N MET A 190 -10.41 2.57 -4.89
CA MET A 190 -9.19 2.25 -5.64
C MET A 190 -8.30 3.48 -5.75
N LEU A 191 -7.01 3.31 -5.48
CA LEU A 191 -5.96 4.32 -5.65
C LEU A 191 -4.93 3.83 -6.67
N TYR A 192 -4.71 4.65 -7.69
CA TYR A 192 -3.64 4.46 -8.67
C TYR A 192 -2.70 5.66 -8.62
N TRP A 193 -1.46 5.39 -8.26
CA TRP A 193 -0.41 6.38 -8.12
C TRP A 193 0.33 6.47 -9.44
N LYS A 194 0.17 7.56 -10.18
CA LYS A 194 1.01 7.79 -11.35
C LYS A 194 2.38 8.22 -10.88
N VAL A 195 3.38 7.51 -11.37
CA VAL A 195 4.77 7.68 -10.97
C VAL A 195 5.63 7.94 -12.19
N GLU A 196 6.78 8.57 -11.97
CA GLU A 196 7.83 8.64 -12.96
C GLU A 196 9.19 8.39 -12.31
N ARG A 197 10.16 8.02 -13.13
CA ARG A 197 11.54 7.85 -12.70
C ARG A 197 12.14 9.22 -12.37
N VAL A 198 12.72 9.34 -11.18
CA VAL A 198 13.45 10.54 -10.77
C VAL A 198 14.66 10.70 -11.69
N LYS A 199 14.70 11.78 -12.47
CA LYS A 199 15.86 12.12 -13.29
C LYS A 199 17.02 12.47 -12.37
N ILE A 200 18.06 11.63 -12.36
CA ILE A 200 19.33 12.00 -11.73
C ILE A 200 19.99 13.01 -12.66
N VAL A 201 19.84 14.30 -12.36
CA VAL A 201 20.67 15.34 -12.97
C VAL A 201 22.08 15.11 -12.43
N LYS A 202 22.97 14.65 -13.31
CA LYS A 202 24.40 14.54 -13.02
C LYS A 202 25.07 15.90 -13.10
#